data_AF-A0A914LB43-F1
#
_entry.id   AF-A0A914LB43-F1
#
_cell.length_a   1.000
_cell.length_b   1.000
_cell.length_c   1.000
_cell.angle_alpha   90.00
_cell.angle_beta   90.00
_cell.angle_gamma   90.00
#
_symmetry.space_group_name_H-M   'P 1'
#
loop_
_entity.id
_entity.type
_entity.pdbx_description
1 polymer ?
#
loop_
_entity_poly.entity_id
_entity_poly.type
_entity_poly.pdbx_seq_one_letter_code
_entity_poly.pdbx_strand_id
1 'polypeptide(L)'
;MSGDPGTKNWDPSFLSLQLCTNSNLGKICAKQFSKYFPNHFIYNGQFGFLNGATLNVLVIKLVLLYFDSTIIYLLEKFFQTYSEWDWDYQVKLDELSQKTMSWTVDDEIKAKNGFLLKYVARSAEEKIYLQRHFNILMVVLMPGYPEQNCAFNVNYSTKQIIQKELNEVCTTWMGVPHF
;
A
#
# COMPACT_ATOMS: atom_id res chain seq x y z
N MET A 1 21.42 -40.32 -14.34
CA MET A 1 21.56 -38.85 -14.35
C MET A 1 20.46 -38.28 -13.47
N SER A 2 20.74 -38.20 -12.17
CA SER A 2 19.84 -37.69 -11.15
C SER A 2 19.83 -36.17 -11.21
N GLY A 3 18.70 -35.58 -11.63
CA GLY A 3 18.44 -34.15 -11.52
C GLY A 3 18.13 -33.80 -10.06
N ASP A 4 18.95 -32.93 -9.49
CA ASP A 4 18.83 -32.45 -8.12
C ASP A 4 17.59 -31.54 -7.98
N PRO A 5 16.64 -31.82 -7.06
CA PRO A 5 15.44 -31.03 -6.94
C PRO A 5 15.67 -29.84 -6.02
N GLY A 6 15.68 -28.63 -6.60
CA GLY A 6 15.23 -27.43 -5.88
C GLY A 6 16.30 -26.45 -5.43
N THR A 7 17.14 -25.97 -6.34
CA THR A 7 17.62 -24.59 -6.22
C THR A 7 16.46 -23.66 -6.56
N LYS A 8 15.65 -23.29 -5.56
CA LYS A 8 14.72 -22.17 -5.69
C LYS A 8 15.58 -20.94 -6.01
N ASN A 9 15.57 -20.51 -7.27
CA ASN A 9 16.08 -19.20 -7.67
C ASN A 9 15.27 -18.16 -6.90
N TRP A 10 15.83 -17.67 -5.79
CA TRP A 10 15.24 -16.58 -5.04
C TRP A 10 15.33 -15.32 -5.90
N ASP A 11 14.19 -14.76 -6.28
CA ASP A 11 14.10 -13.51 -7.02
C ASP A 11 14.80 -12.41 -6.21
N PRO A 12 15.73 -11.63 -6.82
CA PRO A 12 16.43 -10.53 -6.15
C PRO A 12 15.50 -9.57 -5.40
N SER A 13 14.27 -9.37 -5.89
CA SER A 13 13.24 -8.54 -5.25
C SER A 13 12.84 -9.05 -3.86
N PHE A 14 12.72 -10.37 -3.67
CA PHE A 14 12.47 -11.01 -2.36
C PHE A 14 13.64 -10.84 -1.40
N LEU A 15 14.88 -10.92 -1.91
CA LEU A 15 16.09 -10.74 -1.13
C LEU A 15 16.21 -9.28 -0.65
N SER A 16 15.87 -8.30 -1.49
CA SER A 16 15.86 -6.88 -1.14
C SER A 16 14.72 -6.48 -0.20
N LEU A 17 13.55 -7.14 -0.30
CA LEU A 17 12.47 -7.01 0.69
C LEU A 17 12.93 -7.60 2.03
N GLN A 18 13.63 -8.74 2.03
CA GLN A 18 14.29 -9.31 3.20
C GLN A 18 15.41 -8.42 3.78
N LEU A 19 16.18 -7.71 2.95
CA LEU A 19 17.25 -6.82 3.37
C LEU A 19 16.69 -5.51 3.98
N CYS A 20 15.67 -4.90 3.37
CA CYS A 20 15.02 -3.70 3.92
C CYS A 20 14.21 -4.00 5.18
N THR A 21 13.53 -5.16 5.21
CA THR A 21 12.92 -5.69 6.45
C THR A 21 13.96 -6.17 7.46
N ASN A 22 15.23 -6.40 7.09
CA ASN A 22 16.29 -6.69 8.07
C ASN A 22 16.88 -5.45 8.73
N SER A 23 16.56 -4.24 8.26
CA SER A 23 16.77 -3.06 9.11
C SER A 23 15.81 -3.17 10.30
N ASN A 24 16.35 -3.22 11.53
CA ASN A 24 15.53 -3.23 12.75
C ASN A 24 14.52 -2.06 12.75
N LEU A 25 14.89 -0.92 12.14
CA LEU A 25 14.09 0.29 12.01
C LEU A 25 12.76 0.06 11.28
N GLY A 26 12.78 -0.52 10.07
CA GLY A 26 11.56 -0.73 9.28
C GLY A 26 10.55 -1.66 9.98
N LYS A 27 11.05 -2.74 10.59
CA LYS A 27 10.24 -3.66 11.41
C LYS A 27 9.62 -2.95 12.62
N ILE A 28 10.39 -2.13 13.32
CA ILE A 28 9.89 -1.39 14.48
C ILE A 28 8.82 -0.38 14.05
N CYS A 29 9.05 0.38 12.98
CA CYS A 29 8.09 1.35 12.45
C CYS A 29 6.77 0.68 12.05
N ALA A 30 6.84 -0.39 11.24
CA ALA A 30 5.65 -1.14 10.82
C ALA A 30 4.87 -1.72 12.01
N LYS A 31 5.57 -2.17 13.05
CA LYS A 31 4.93 -2.65 14.30
C LYS A 31 4.22 -1.52 15.06
N GLN A 32 4.79 -0.31 15.11
CA GLN A 32 4.11 0.84 15.73
C GLN A 32 2.83 1.20 14.98
N PHE A 33 2.87 1.26 13.65
CA PHE A 33 1.67 1.51 12.84
C PHE A 33 0.62 0.41 12.96
N SER A 34 1.05 -0.85 12.99
CA SER A 34 0.14 -2.00 13.17
C SER A 34 -0.56 -1.99 14.53
N LYS A 35 0.01 -1.32 15.54
CA LYS A 35 -0.64 -1.10 16.84
C LYS A 35 -1.53 0.14 16.84
N TYR A 36 -1.13 1.19 16.13
CA TYR A 36 -1.82 2.46 16.07
C TYR A 36 -3.12 2.36 15.25
N PHE A 37 -3.06 1.90 14.00
CA PHE A 37 -4.18 1.94 13.06
C PHE A 37 -5.44 1.14 13.47
N PRO A 38 -5.37 0.00 14.19
CA PRO A 38 -6.56 -0.63 14.74
C PRO A 38 -7.34 0.26 15.72
N ASN A 39 -6.64 1.06 16.54
CA ASN A 39 -7.27 1.98 17.50
C ASN A 39 -7.90 3.20 16.81
N HIS A 40 -7.51 3.47 15.56
CA HIS A 40 -8.01 4.55 14.71
C HIS A 40 -8.93 4.03 13.59
N PHE A 41 -9.37 2.77 13.66
CA PHE A 41 -10.33 2.15 12.73
C PHE A 41 -9.96 2.18 11.24
N ILE A 42 -8.66 2.33 10.91
CA ILE A 42 -8.15 2.32 9.53
C ILE A 42 -7.32 1.07 9.18
N TYR A 43 -7.45 0.01 9.99
CA TYR A 43 -6.75 -1.27 9.81
C TYR A 43 -7.71 -2.45 9.73
N ASN A 44 -8.08 -2.85 8.50
CA ASN A 44 -8.73 -4.11 8.18
C ASN A 44 -8.92 -4.27 6.66
N GLY A 45 -8.11 -5.13 6.03
CA GLY A 45 -8.18 -5.35 4.58
C GLY A 45 -9.51 -5.94 4.08
N GLN A 46 -10.27 -6.66 4.92
CA GLN A 46 -11.57 -7.22 4.54
C GLN A 46 -12.66 -6.15 4.39
N PHE A 47 -12.56 -5.06 5.15
CA PHE A 47 -13.50 -3.94 5.08
C PHE A 47 -13.03 -2.82 4.15
N GLY A 48 -11.97 -3.05 3.35
CA GLY A 48 -11.45 -2.05 2.43
C GLY A 48 -10.56 -0.99 3.08
N PHE A 49 -9.98 -1.28 4.24
CA PHE A 49 -8.96 -0.46 4.88
C PHE A 49 -7.55 -1.01 4.65
N LEU A 50 -6.53 -0.33 5.20
CA LEU A 50 -5.15 -0.76 5.08
C LEU A 50 -4.93 -2.13 5.75
N ASN A 51 -4.00 -2.91 5.22
CA ASN A 51 -3.60 -4.21 5.76
C ASN A 51 -2.08 -4.24 5.99
N GLY A 52 -1.59 -5.28 6.68
CA GLY A 52 -0.16 -5.38 7.00
C GLY A 52 0.77 -5.36 5.79
N ALA A 53 0.36 -5.92 4.64
CA ALA A 53 1.17 -5.89 3.42
C ALA A 53 1.28 -4.48 2.85
N THR A 54 0.15 -3.75 2.75
CA THR A 54 0.12 -2.35 2.32
C THR A 54 0.99 -1.48 3.23
N LEU A 55 0.87 -1.64 4.55
CA LEU A 55 1.69 -0.88 5.49
C LEU A 55 3.18 -1.15 5.33
N ASN A 56 3.56 -2.42 5.16
CA ASN A 56 4.97 -2.76 4.97
C ASN A 56 5.54 -2.10 3.73
N VAL A 57 4.84 -2.12 2.59
CA VAL A 57 5.31 -1.45 1.37
C VAL A 57 5.44 0.06 1.58
N LEU A 58 4.44 0.70 2.21
CA LEU A 58 4.46 2.13 2.51
C LEU A 58 5.63 2.52 3.43
N VAL A 59 5.88 1.73 4.48
CA VAL A 59 6.99 1.95 5.42
C VAL A 59 8.33 1.69 4.76
N ILE A 60 8.47 0.64 3.95
CA ILE A 60 9.71 0.36 3.21
C ILE A 60 10.02 1.52 2.27
N LYS A 61 9.04 2.05 1.53
CA LYS A 61 9.25 3.20 0.65
C LYS A 61 9.82 4.39 1.41
N LEU A 62 9.29 4.69 2.59
CA LEU A 62 9.82 5.77 3.43
C LEU A 62 11.23 5.51 3.91
N VAL A 63 11.53 4.29 4.34
CA VAL A 63 12.88 3.92 4.78
C VAL A 63 13.89 4.06 3.63
N LEU A 64 13.49 3.74 2.39
CA LEU A 64 14.32 3.97 1.21
C LEU A 64 14.51 5.46 0.90
N LEU A 65 13.43 6.27 1.01
CA LEU A 65 13.49 7.72 0.75
C LEU A 65 14.28 8.49 1.82
N TYR A 66 14.20 8.07 3.08
CA TYR A 66 14.80 8.71 4.25
C TYR A 66 15.79 7.78 4.93
N PHE A 67 16.75 7.27 4.15
CA PHE A 67 17.80 6.38 4.64
C PHE A 67 18.53 6.98 5.85
N ASP A 68 18.81 6.17 6.87
CA ASP A 68 19.52 6.54 8.11
C ASP A 68 18.78 7.54 9.03
N SER A 69 17.45 7.63 8.92
CA SER A 69 16.62 8.46 9.80
C SER A 69 16.24 7.78 11.11
N THR A 70 15.90 8.59 12.13
CA THR A 70 15.36 8.09 13.40
C THR A 70 13.92 7.58 13.25
N ILE A 71 13.50 6.67 14.14
CA ILE A 71 12.12 6.13 14.14
C ILE A 71 11.08 7.25 14.26
N ILE A 72 11.32 8.24 15.14
CA ILE A 72 10.38 9.34 15.38
C ILE A 72 10.20 10.15 14.09
N TYR A 73 11.30 10.49 13.42
CA TYR A 73 11.27 11.20 12.15
C TYR A 73 10.54 10.41 11.06
N LEU A 74 10.76 9.09 10.98
CA LEU A 74 10.05 8.22 10.03
C LEU A 74 8.55 8.15 10.31
N LEU A 75 8.14 8.13 11.59
CA LEU A 75 6.73 8.14 11.98
C LEU A 75 6.06 9.45 11.56
N GLU A 76 6.69 10.59 11.84
CA GLU A 76 6.20 11.90 11.44
C GLU A 76 6.11 12.04 9.91
N LYS A 77 7.20 11.67 9.21
CA LYS A 77 7.25 11.71 7.74
C LYS A 77 6.27 10.76 7.07
N PHE A 78 5.89 9.66 7.72
CA PHE A 78 4.86 8.78 7.19
C PHE A 78 3.54 9.52 7.02
N PHE A 79 3.09 10.18 8.09
CA PHE A 79 1.81 10.89 8.06
C PHE A 79 1.86 12.03 7.06
N GLN A 80 2.90 12.85 7.08
CA GLN A 80 3.07 13.95 6.13
C GLN A 80 3.09 13.47 4.67
N THR A 81 3.88 12.44 4.38
CA THR A 81 4.04 11.95 2.99
C THR A 81 2.73 11.38 2.46
N TYR A 82 2.03 10.55 3.25
CA TYR A 82 0.82 9.86 2.77
C TYR A 82 -0.48 10.64 2.95
N SER A 83 -0.48 11.70 3.76
CA SER A 83 -1.58 12.66 3.80
C SER A 83 -1.61 13.56 2.57
N GLU A 84 -0.42 13.96 2.09
CA GLU A 84 -0.23 14.80 0.90
C GLU A 84 -0.03 14.00 -0.40
N TRP A 85 0.09 12.66 -0.31
CA TRP A 85 0.34 11.82 -1.47
C TRP A 85 -0.77 11.95 -2.51
N ASP A 86 -0.37 12.23 -3.74
CA ASP A 86 -1.26 12.18 -4.89
C ASP A 86 -1.50 10.72 -5.30
N TRP A 87 -2.65 10.20 -4.90
CA TRP A 87 -3.06 8.81 -5.13
C TRP A 87 -3.42 8.50 -6.59
N ASP A 88 -3.35 9.48 -7.50
CA ASP A 88 -3.31 9.22 -8.94
C ASP A 88 -1.98 8.54 -9.35
N TYR A 89 -0.94 8.66 -8.51
CA TYR A 89 0.33 7.96 -8.67
C TYR A 89 0.46 6.74 -7.76
N GLN A 90 1.02 5.68 -8.32
CA GLN A 90 1.27 4.43 -7.60
C GLN A 90 2.44 4.51 -6.62
N VAL A 91 2.26 3.92 -5.45
CA VAL A 91 3.34 3.64 -4.52
C VAL A 91 4.05 2.38 -5.00
N LYS A 92 5.16 2.58 -5.73
CA LYS A 92 6.11 1.53 -6.12
C LYS A 92 7.44 1.69 -5.40
N LEU A 93 8.16 0.57 -5.27
CA LEU A 93 9.54 0.50 -4.78
C LEU A 93 10.46 0.41 -6.00
N ASP A 94 10.82 1.57 -6.56
CA ASP A 94 11.56 1.69 -7.82
C ASP A 94 12.87 0.89 -7.83
N GLU A 95 13.60 0.93 -6.72
CA GLU A 95 14.87 0.22 -6.52
C GLU A 95 14.73 -1.32 -6.57
N LEU A 96 13.51 -1.83 -6.33
CA LEU A 96 13.20 -3.27 -6.28
C LEU A 96 12.35 -3.73 -7.46
N SER A 97 11.96 -2.80 -8.34
CA SER A 97 11.07 -3.07 -9.46
C SER A 97 11.84 -3.53 -10.70
N GLN A 98 11.28 -4.49 -11.45
CA GLN A 98 11.86 -4.91 -12.73
C GLN A 98 11.66 -3.81 -13.79
N LYS A 99 12.51 -3.82 -14.83
CA LYS A 99 12.55 -2.79 -15.88
C LYS A 99 11.25 -2.70 -16.71
N THR A 100 10.43 -3.74 -16.68
CA THR A 100 9.11 -3.83 -17.34
C THR A 100 8.08 -4.29 -16.31
N MET A 101 7.11 -3.42 -16.00
CA MET A 101 5.98 -3.77 -15.13
C MET A 101 5.04 -4.74 -15.85
N SER A 102 4.67 -5.83 -15.17
CA SER A 102 3.63 -6.75 -15.66
C SER A 102 2.22 -6.32 -15.29
N TRP A 103 2.10 -5.56 -14.20
CA TRP A 103 0.84 -5.02 -13.71
C TRP A 103 0.45 -3.72 -14.44
N THR A 104 -0.83 -3.58 -14.77
CA THR A 104 -1.42 -2.34 -15.28
C THR A 104 -2.75 -2.04 -14.58
N VAL A 105 -3.05 -0.74 -14.45
CA VAL A 105 -4.34 -0.25 -13.91
C VAL A 105 -5.51 -0.86 -14.69
N ASP A 106 -5.41 -0.89 -16.03
CA ASP A 106 -6.48 -1.41 -16.89
C ASP A 106 -6.76 -2.89 -16.65
N ASP A 107 -5.72 -3.71 -16.42
CA ASP A 107 -5.89 -5.14 -16.20
C ASP A 107 -6.51 -5.43 -14.82
N GLU A 108 -6.16 -4.68 -13.79
CA GLU A 108 -6.82 -4.78 -12.48
C GLU A 108 -8.27 -4.28 -12.53
N ILE A 109 -8.54 -3.18 -13.26
CA ILE A 109 -9.91 -2.70 -13.49
C ILE A 109 -10.73 -3.76 -14.22
N LYS A 110 -10.19 -4.41 -15.26
CA LYS A 110 -10.87 -5.50 -15.97
C LYS A 110 -11.16 -6.68 -15.04
N ALA A 111 -10.20 -7.08 -14.20
CA ALA A 111 -10.38 -8.16 -13.24
C ALA A 111 -11.50 -7.83 -12.23
N LYS A 112 -11.51 -6.61 -11.69
CA LYS A 112 -12.51 -6.14 -10.72
C LYS A 112 -13.91 -5.99 -11.33
N ASN A 113 -13.99 -5.40 -12.52
CA ASN A 113 -15.24 -5.14 -13.23
C ASN A 113 -15.85 -6.39 -13.86
N GLY A 114 -15.01 -7.31 -14.36
CA GLY A 114 -15.44 -8.54 -15.03
C GLY A 114 -16.26 -9.44 -14.14
N PHE A 115 -15.94 -9.47 -12.84
CA PHE A 115 -16.73 -10.19 -11.84
C PHE A 115 -17.94 -9.35 -11.39
N LEU A 116 -17.74 -8.13 -10.91
CA LEU A 116 -18.75 -7.49 -10.08
C LEU A 116 -19.88 -6.80 -10.86
N LEU A 117 -19.59 -6.11 -11.96
CA LEU A 117 -20.62 -5.41 -12.74
C LEU A 117 -21.53 -6.37 -13.51
N LYS A 118 -21.04 -7.56 -13.87
CA LYS A 118 -21.81 -8.57 -14.59
C LYS A 118 -22.98 -9.13 -13.77
N TYR A 119 -22.81 -9.23 -12.45
CA TYR A 119 -23.81 -9.88 -11.57
C TYR A 119 -24.62 -8.89 -10.73
N VAL A 120 -24.18 -7.63 -10.58
CA VAL A 120 -24.81 -6.66 -9.67
C VAL A 120 -25.58 -5.56 -10.40
N ALA A 121 -25.08 -5.05 -11.54
CA ALA A 121 -25.70 -3.92 -12.23
C ALA A 121 -26.91 -4.37 -13.06
N ARG A 122 -28.10 -3.80 -12.78
CA ARG A 122 -29.35 -4.06 -13.49
C ARG A 122 -29.72 -2.92 -14.45
N SER A 123 -29.21 -1.71 -14.22
CA SER A 123 -29.38 -0.54 -15.08
C SER A 123 -28.05 0.10 -15.52
N ALA A 124 -28.11 0.96 -16.55
CA ALA A 124 -26.94 1.72 -17.01
C ALA A 124 -26.46 2.74 -15.95
N GLU A 125 -27.38 3.34 -15.20
CA GLU A 125 -27.08 4.30 -14.13
C GLU A 125 -26.38 3.61 -12.95
N GLU A 126 -26.85 2.43 -12.55
CA GLU A 126 -26.19 1.60 -11.54
C GLU A 126 -24.78 1.22 -11.99
N LYS A 127 -24.60 0.87 -13.27
CA LYS A 127 -23.27 0.58 -13.82
C LYS A 127 -22.33 1.78 -13.68
N ILE A 128 -22.78 3.00 -13.96
CA ILE A 128 -21.99 4.23 -13.80
C ILE A 128 -21.66 4.49 -12.33
N TYR A 129 -22.64 4.35 -11.43
CA TYR A 129 -22.45 4.52 -9.99
C TYR A 129 -21.43 3.51 -9.45
N LEU A 130 -21.63 2.22 -9.74
CA LEU A 130 -20.74 1.14 -9.31
C LEU A 130 -19.33 1.36 -9.89
N GLN A 131 -19.18 1.70 -11.18
CA GLN A 131 -17.87 2.01 -11.76
C GLN A 131 -17.12 3.11 -11.02
N ARG A 132 -17.80 4.17 -10.57
CA ARG A 132 -17.19 5.22 -9.75
C ARG A 132 -16.69 4.71 -8.40
N HIS A 133 -17.45 3.84 -7.75
CA HIS A 133 -17.09 3.30 -6.43
C HIS A 133 -16.13 2.10 -6.49
N PHE A 134 -16.03 1.41 -7.63
CA PHE A 134 -15.11 0.29 -7.86
C PHE A 134 -13.81 0.68 -8.53
N ASN A 135 -13.66 1.94 -8.97
CA ASN A 135 -12.40 2.38 -9.56
C ASN A 135 -11.23 2.14 -8.60
N ILE A 136 -10.04 1.96 -9.14
CA ILE A 136 -8.84 1.78 -8.32
C ILE A 136 -8.46 3.15 -7.76
N LEU A 137 -8.49 3.29 -6.44
CA LEU A 137 -8.39 4.59 -5.78
C LEU A 137 -7.07 4.81 -5.03
N MET A 138 -6.41 3.72 -4.64
CA MET A 138 -5.09 3.70 -3.99
C MET A 138 -4.32 2.52 -4.57
N VAL A 139 -3.14 2.78 -5.12
CA VAL A 139 -2.28 1.75 -5.71
C VAL A 139 -1.00 1.64 -4.88
N VAL A 140 -0.83 0.49 -4.23
CA VAL A 140 0.39 0.16 -3.47
C VAL A 140 0.89 -1.18 -3.97
N LEU A 141 1.96 -1.15 -4.75
CA LEU A 141 2.47 -2.33 -5.46
C LEU A 141 3.44 -3.11 -4.59
N MET A 142 3.13 -4.39 -4.39
CA MET A 142 4.06 -5.33 -3.77
C MET A 142 5.27 -5.56 -4.69
N PRO A 143 6.50 -5.52 -4.16
CA PRO A 143 7.66 -5.96 -4.93
C PRO A 143 7.62 -7.48 -5.09
N GLY A 144 7.87 -7.93 -6.31
CA GLY A 144 7.89 -9.35 -6.67
C GLY A 144 7.03 -9.60 -7.90
N TYR A 145 7.49 -10.49 -8.76
CA TYR A 145 6.75 -10.85 -9.97
C TYR A 145 5.75 -12.00 -9.70
N PRO A 146 4.51 -11.92 -10.22
CA PRO A 146 3.90 -10.75 -10.84
C PRO A 146 3.53 -9.69 -9.78
N GLU A 147 3.63 -8.40 -10.12
CA GLU A 147 3.30 -7.33 -9.18
C GLU A 147 1.80 -7.33 -8.86
N GLN A 148 1.48 -7.01 -7.61
CA GLN A 148 0.09 -6.98 -7.14
C GLN A 148 -0.18 -5.72 -6.30
N ASN A 149 -1.31 -5.08 -6.53
CA ASN A 149 -1.81 -4.01 -5.66
C ASN A 149 -2.28 -4.60 -4.33
N CYS A 150 -1.68 -4.20 -3.21
CA CYS A 150 -2.09 -4.63 -1.87
C CYS A 150 -3.30 -3.84 -1.33
N ALA A 151 -3.63 -2.70 -1.93
CA ALA A 151 -4.74 -1.81 -1.53
C ALA A 151 -5.99 -1.96 -2.42
N PHE A 152 -6.12 -3.07 -3.15
CA PHE A 152 -7.18 -3.34 -4.14
C PHE A 152 -8.62 -3.26 -3.58
N ASN A 153 -8.80 -3.53 -2.28
CA ASN A 153 -10.09 -3.47 -1.59
C ASN A 153 -10.51 -2.07 -1.16
N VAL A 154 -9.62 -1.07 -1.24
CA VAL A 154 -9.97 0.30 -0.88
C VAL A 154 -11.04 0.83 -1.82
N ASN A 155 -12.10 1.39 -1.23
CA ASN A 155 -13.20 2.03 -1.94
C ASN A 155 -13.24 3.53 -1.63
N TYR A 156 -14.19 4.22 -2.25
CA TYR A 156 -14.30 5.69 -2.12
C TYR A 156 -14.44 6.12 -0.66
N SER A 157 -15.34 5.49 0.10
CA SER A 157 -15.61 5.84 1.50
C SER A 157 -14.41 5.53 2.40
N THR A 158 -13.79 4.37 2.24
CA THR A 158 -12.64 3.98 3.08
C THR A 158 -11.41 4.84 2.77
N LYS A 159 -11.19 5.22 1.50
CA LYS A 159 -10.15 6.19 1.13
C LYS A 159 -10.34 7.53 1.85
N GLN A 160 -11.56 8.06 1.89
CA GLN A 160 -11.84 9.32 2.58
C GLN A 160 -11.54 9.24 4.08
N ILE A 161 -11.91 8.13 4.72
CA ILE A 161 -11.62 7.92 6.16
C ILE A 161 -10.12 7.82 6.39
N ILE A 162 -9.40 7.03 5.58
CA ILE A 162 -7.94 6.90 5.66
C ILE A 162 -7.26 8.27 5.51
N GLN A 163 -7.62 9.03 4.48
CA GLN A 163 -7.04 10.35 4.23
C GLN A 163 -7.35 11.34 5.36
N LYS A 164 -8.57 11.32 5.90
CA LYS A 164 -8.96 12.14 7.03
C LYS A 164 -8.10 11.85 8.26
N GLU A 165 -7.99 10.58 8.65
CA GLU A 165 -7.18 10.16 9.80
C GLU A 165 -5.71 10.52 9.61
N LEU A 166 -5.12 10.27 8.43
CA LEU A 166 -3.73 10.64 8.16
C LEU A 166 -3.50 12.15 8.29
N ASN A 167 -4.43 12.98 7.80
CA ASN A 167 -4.35 14.44 7.92
C ASN A 167 -4.51 14.93 9.37
N GLU A 168 -5.46 14.37 10.12
CA GLU A 168 -5.68 14.74 11.53
C GLU A 168 -4.45 14.44 12.38
N VAL A 169 -3.82 13.28 12.15
CA VAL A 169 -2.59 12.89 12.87
C VAL A 169 -1.42 13.79 12.45
N CYS A 170 -1.25 14.04 11.15
CA CYS A 170 -0.20 14.94 10.67
C CYS A 170 -0.33 16.33 11.29
N THR A 171 -1.55 16.89 11.30
CA THR A 171 -1.83 18.21 11.89
C THR A 171 -1.60 18.21 13.40
N THR A 172 -2.01 17.16 14.10
CA THR A 172 -1.80 17.02 15.54
C THR A 172 -0.31 16.99 15.87
N TRP A 173 0.49 16.24 15.12
CA TRP A 173 1.93 16.11 15.35
C TRP A 173 2.68 17.39 14.98
N MET A 174 2.31 18.06 13.89
CA MET A 174 2.90 19.35 13.48
C MET A 174 2.46 20.53 14.37
N GLY A 175 1.31 20.41 15.04
CA GLY A 175 0.74 21.44 15.91
C GLY A 175 1.28 21.40 17.36
N VAL A 176 2.02 20.37 17.75
CA VAL A 176 2.76 20.37 19.02
C VAL A 176 4.08 21.09 18.79
N PRO A 177 4.33 22.26 19.40
CA PRO A 177 5.67 22.83 19.39
C PRO A 177 6.60 21.83 20.08
N HIS A 178 7.46 21.19 19.29
CA HIS A 178 8.65 20.54 19.79
C HIS A 178 9.61 21.66 20.18
N PHE A 179 9.47 22.19 21.40
CA PHE A 179 10.47 22.85 22.27
C PHE A 179 9.76 23.61 23.40
#